data_AF-A0A499UFS0-F1
#
_entry.id   AF-A0A499UFS0-F1
#
_cell.length_a   1.000
_cell.length_b   1.000
_cell.length_c   1.000
_cell.angle_alpha   90.00
_cell.angle_beta   90.00
_cell.angle_gamma   90.00
#
_symmetry.space_group_name_H-M   'P 1'
#
loop_
_entity.id
_entity.type
_entity.pdbx_description
1 polymer ?
#
loop_
_entity_poly.entity_id
_entity_poly.type
_entity_poly.pdbx_seq_one_letter_code
_entity_poly.pdbx_strand_id
1 'polypeptide(L)'
;MLKYLRRHPVDRLTVAGGFAKLSKLAAGHLDLHSARSQVDKVFLADLARRGGADEKLAEAVATANTGLETVQLCSARGVPLGDLVAAAARDTALGVLRGAPVAVDVICIDRAGTIVGRADPRGPRER
;
A
#
# COMPACT_ATOMS: atom_id res chain seq x y z
N MET A 1 15.15 -1.92 7.81
CA MET A 1 14.18 -1.82 8.92
C MET A 1 13.47 -3.15 9.20
N LEU A 2 12.54 -3.65 8.37
CA LEU A 2 11.71 -4.83 8.71
C LEU A 2 12.50 -6.09 9.11
N LYS A 3 13.62 -6.38 8.44
CA LYS A 3 14.51 -7.50 8.79
C LYS A 3 15.12 -7.38 10.20
N TYR A 4 15.34 -6.16 10.67
CA TYR A 4 15.85 -5.86 12.01
C TYR A 4 14.75 -6.03 13.06
N LEU A 5 13.56 -5.47 12.81
CA LEU A 5 12.40 -5.60 13.71
C LEU A 5 11.93 -7.05 13.86
N ARG A 6 12.20 -7.91 12.88
CA ARG A 6 12.01 -9.36 13.03
C ARG A 6 12.87 -9.97 14.14
N ARG A 7 14.10 -9.46 14.36
CA ARG A 7 15.04 -9.94 15.39
C ARG A 7 14.91 -9.15 16.71
N HIS A 8 14.41 -7.93 16.64
CA HIS A 8 14.23 -7.01 17.75
C HIS A 8 12.80 -6.45 17.70
N PRO A 9 11.80 -7.25 18.10
CA PRO A 9 10.40 -6.87 17.96
C PRO A 9 10.06 -5.67 18.85
N VAL A 10 9.06 -4.93 18.39
CA VAL A 10 8.38 -3.87 19.12
C VAL A 10 6.89 -4.15 19.03
N ASP A 11 6.11 -3.66 19.99
CA ASP A 11 4.67 -3.97 20.04
C ASP A 11 3.92 -3.51 18.78
N ARG A 12 4.30 -2.34 18.23
CA ARG A 12 3.65 -1.74 17.07
C ARG A 12 4.61 -1.02 16.13
N LEU A 13 4.37 -1.17 14.83
CA LEU A 13 5.02 -0.45 13.74
C LEU A 13 3.95 0.20 12.84
N THR A 14 3.96 1.54 12.78
CA THR A 14 3.23 2.28 11.74
C THR A 14 4.15 2.60 10.58
N VAL A 15 3.81 2.14 9.37
CA VAL A 15 4.51 2.53 8.14
C VAL A 15 3.74 3.67 7.47
N ALA A 16 4.26 4.90 7.57
CA ALA A 16 3.67 6.08 6.95
C ALA A 16 4.52 6.57 5.77
N GLY A 17 3.87 6.99 4.68
CA GLY A 17 4.59 7.59 3.55
C GLY A 17 3.74 7.92 2.34
N GLY A 18 4.39 8.48 1.33
CA GLY A 18 3.73 8.88 0.08
C GLY A 18 3.18 7.70 -0.72
N PHE A 19 1.96 7.82 -1.26
CA PHE A 19 1.26 6.75 -2.00
C PHE A 19 2.17 5.95 -2.94
N ALA A 20 2.98 6.60 -3.76
CA ALA A 20 3.89 5.92 -4.69
C ALA A 20 4.89 4.96 -4.01
N LYS A 21 5.40 5.29 -2.81
CA LYS A 21 6.28 4.39 -2.05
C LYS A 21 5.50 3.23 -1.46
N LEU A 22 4.28 3.47 -0.97
CA LEU A 22 3.46 2.42 -0.37
C LEU A 22 2.92 1.48 -1.44
N SER A 23 2.59 1.95 -2.65
CA SER A 23 2.23 1.09 -3.78
C SER A 23 3.36 0.14 -4.18
N LYS A 24 4.63 0.57 -4.06
CA LYS A 24 5.79 -0.31 -4.28
C LYS A 24 5.92 -1.36 -3.19
N LEU A 25 5.74 -0.96 -1.94
CA LEU A 25 5.73 -1.91 -0.83
C LEU A 25 4.61 -2.93 -1.00
N ALA A 26 3.41 -2.47 -1.37
CA ALA A 26 2.26 -3.30 -1.68
C ALA A 26 2.52 -4.29 -2.82
N ALA A 27 3.30 -3.90 -3.82
CA ALA A 27 3.75 -4.77 -4.91
C ALA A 27 4.91 -5.72 -4.50
N GLY A 28 5.34 -5.71 -3.25
CA GLY A 28 6.40 -6.60 -2.74
C GLY A 28 7.82 -6.02 -2.80
N HIS A 29 8.02 -4.79 -3.27
CA HIS A 29 9.33 -4.16 -3.31
C HIS A 29 9.73 -3.63 -1.93
N LEU A 30 10.89 -4.07 -1.43
CA LEU A 30 11.45 -3.57 -0.17
C LEU A 30 12.36 -2.35 -0.37
N ASP A 31 12.82 -2.14 -1.60
CA ASP A 31 13.51 -0.91 -2.00
C ASP A 31 12.48 0.06 -2.59
N LEU A 32 12.17 1.10 -1.80
CA LEU A 32 11.13 2.08 -2.15
C LEU A 32 11.71 3.31 -2.87
N HIS A 33 13.00 3.31 -3.19
CA HIS A 33 13.65 4.46 -3.80
C HIS A 33 13.08 4.76 -5.20
N SER A 34 12.83 6.04 -5.49
CA SER A 34 12.16 6.48 -6.73
C SER A 34 12.97 6.17 -7.99
N ALA A 35 14.30 6.20 -7.92
CA ALA A 35 15.16 5.94 -9.07
C ALA A 35 15.24 4.46 -9.48
N ARG A 36 14.81 3.53 -8.61
CA ARG A 36 15.02 2.08 -8.80
C ARG A 36 13.75 1.30 -9.16
N SER A 37 12.58 1.93 -9.07
CA SER A 37 11.29 1.29 -9.33
C SER A 37 10.25 2.37 -9.68
N GLN A 38 9.38 2.08 -10.65
CA GLN A 38 8.20 2.89 -10.93
C GLN A 38 6.96 2.32 -10.24
N VAL A 39 5.88 3.09 -10.18
CA VAL A 39 4.58 2.58 -9.73
C VAL A 39 4.08 1.57 -10.75
N ASP A 40 3.79 0.35 -10.30
CA ASP A 40 3.18 -0.68 -11.13
C ASP A 40 1.69 -0.39 -11.31
N LYS A 41 1.34 0.15 -12.48
CA LYS A 41 -0.03 0.55 -12.81
C LYS A 41 -0.95 -0.65 -13.05
N VAL A 42 -0.41 -1.77 -13.52
CA VAL A 42 -1.18 -3.01 -13.72
C VAL A 42 -1.57 -3.56 -12.36
N PHE A 43 -0.63 -3.59 -11.42
CA PHE A 43 -0.92 -3.95 -10.03
C PHE A 43 -1.97 -3.04 -9.39
N LEU A 44 -1.90 -1.72 -9.62
CA LEU A 44 -2.91 -0.78 -9.10
C LEU A 44 -4.29 -0.99 -9.73
N ALA A 45 -4.36 -1.30 -11.03
CA ALA A 45 -5.61 -1.62 -11.70
C ALA A 45 -6.24 -2.91 -11.13
N ASP A 46 -5.43 -3.94 -10.87
CA ASP A 46 -5.90 -5.17 -10.24
C ASP A 46 -6.39 -4.96 -8.81
N LEU A 47 -5.69 -4.13 -8.02
CA LEU A 47 -6.19 -3.71 -6.71
C LEU A 47 -7.52 -2.95 -6.84
N ALA A 48 -7.63 -2.02 -7.79
CA ALA A 48 -8.86 -1.29 -8.03
C ALA A 48 -10.02 -2.24 -8.37
N ARG A 49 -9.81 -3.23 -9.25
CA ARG A 49 -10.82 -4.27 -9.58
C ARG A 49 -11.30 -5.01 -8.34
N ARG A 50 -10.38 -5.42 -7.46
CA ARG A 50 -10.72 -6.06 -6.16
C ARG A 50 -11.52 -5.14 -5.24
N GLY A 51 -11.34 -3.83 -5.38
CA GLY A 51 -12.08 -2.79 -4.69
C GLY A 51 -13.44 -2.44 -5.29
N GLY A 52 -13.88 -3.13 -6.35
CA GLY A 52 -15.15 -2.87 -7.01
C GLY A 52 -15.06 -1.92 -8.22
N ALA A 53 -13.87 -1.63 -8.73
CA ALA A 53 -13.73 -0.91 -9.99
C ALA A 53 -14.30 -1.71 -11.16
N ASP A 54 -15.07 -1.03 -12.01
CA ASP A 54 -15.44 -1.56 -13.32
C ASP A 54 -14.24 -1.56 -14.28
N GLU A 55 -14.39 -2.22 -15.44
CA GLU A 55 -13.28 -2.35 -16.37
C GLU A 55 -12.82 -0.98 -16.91
N LYS A 56 -13.75 -0.06 -17.12
CA LYS A 56 -13.44 1.31 -17.55
C LYS A 56 -12.60 2.07 -16.51
N LEU A 57 -12.82 1.86 -15.22
CA LEU A 57 -11.97 2.41 -14.17
C LEU A 57 -10.62 1.71 -14.10
N ALA A 58 -10.59 0.39 -14.20
CA ALA A 58 -9.35 -0.36 -14.19
C ALA A 58 -8.41 0.06 -15.34
N GLU A 59 -8.94 0.23 -16.56
CA GLU A 59 -8.19 0.75 -17.71
C GLU A 59 -7.69 2.18 -17.50
N ALA A 60 -8.53 3.06 -16.93
CA ALA A 60 -8.13 4.43 -16.62
C ALA A 60 -6.99 4.45 -15.57
N VAL A 61 -7.04 3.58 -14.56
CA VAL A 61 -5.97 3.42 -13.58
C VAL A 61 -4.68 2.89 -14.21
N ALA A 62 -4.78 1.93 -15.13
CA ALA A 62 -3.62 1.35 -15.81
C ALA A 62 -2.88 2.37 -16.71
N THR A 63 -3.61 3.35 -17.23
CA THR A 63 -3.08 4.38 -18.15
C THR A 63 -2.75 5.72 -17.48
N ALA A 64 -3.18 5.95 -16.23
CA ALA A 64 -2.92 7.17 -15.47
C ALA A 64 -1.43 7.55 -15.41
N ASN A 65 -1.12 8.84 -15.44
CA ASN A 65 0.24 9.36 -15.47
C ASN A 65 0.90 9.37 -14.09
N THR A 66 0.12 9.53 -13.02
CA THR A 66 0.64 9.62 -11.65
C THR A 66 -0.12 8.71 -10.69
N GLY A 67 0.53 8.33 -9.59
CA GLY A 67 -0.14 7.59 -8.52
C GLY A 67 -1.21 8.41 -7.79
N LEU A 68 -1.15 9.75 -7.82
CA LEU A 68 -2.23 10.57 -7.25
C LEU A 68 -3.48 10.53 -8.13
N GLU A 69 -3.29 10.59 -9.44
CA GLU A 69 -4.37 10.49 -10.43
C GLU A 69 -5.13 9.17 -10.29
N THR A 70 -4.45 8.03 -10.08
CA THR A 70 -5.13 6.74 -9.86
C THR A 70 -6.03 6.76 -8.63
N VAL A 71 -5.55 7.33 -7.52
CA VAL A 71 -6.35 7.47 -6.29
C VAL A 71 -7.56 8.36 -6.53
N GLN A 72 -7.39 9.49 -7.22
CA GLN A 72 -8.47 10.42 -7.52
C GLN A 72 -9.54 9.78 -8.43
N LEU A 73 -9.12 9.06 -9.49
CA LEU A 73 -10.01 8.31 -10.38
C LEU A 73 -10.85 7.28 -9.62
N CYS A 74 -10.22 6.51 -8.72
CA CYS A 74 -10.90 5.52 -7.91
C CYS A 74 -11.84 6.16 -6.88
N SER A 75 -11.37 7.19 -6.15
CA SER A 75 -12.17 7.89 -5.15
C SER A 75 -13.43 8.52 -5.74
N ALA A 76 -13.34 9.10 -6.95
CA ALA A 76 -14.49 9.65 -7.66
C ALA A 76 -15.57 8.62 -8.01
N ARG A 77 -15.25 7.33 -7.98
CA ARG A 77 -16.18 6.21 -8.24
C ARG A 77 -16.43 5.36 -6.99
N GLY A 78 -16.04 5.83 -5.81
CA GLY A 78 -16.24 5.12 -4.55
C GLY A 78 -15.33 3.91 -4.33
N VAL A 79 -14.26 3.75 -5.12
CA VAL A 79 -13.29 2.65 -4.97
C VAL A 79 -12.16 3.09 -4.02
N PRO A 80 -11.93 2.38 -2.89
CA PRO A 80 -10.98 2.80 -1.86
C PRO A 80 -9.54 2.36 -2.19
N LEU A 81 -9.00 2.76 -3.34
CA LEU A 81 -7.68 2.30 -3.82
C LEU A 81 -6.54 2.55 -2.80
N GLY A 82 -6.56 3.70 -2.12
CA GLY A 82 -5.55 4.02 -1.12
C GLY A 82 -5.54 3.06 0.07
N ASP A 83 -6.71 2.65 0.56
CA ASP A 83 -6.84 1.68 1.65
C ASP A 83 -6.40 0.29 1.20
N LEU A 84 -6.72 -0.09 -0.05
CA LEU A 84 -6.30 -1.35 -0.65
C LEU A 84 -4.77 -1.41 -0.78
N VAL A 85 -4.14 -0.32 -1.20
CA VAL A 85 -2.67 -0.20 -1.22
C VAL A 85 -2.09 -0.26 0.19
N ALA A 86 -2.67 0.45 1.16
CA ALA A 86 -2.21 0.41 2.54
C ALA A 86 -2.30 -1.01 3.12
N ALA A 87 -3.38 -1.73 2.85
CA ALA A 87 -3.60 -3.10 3.30
C ALA A 87 -2.59 -4.06 2.67
N ALA A 88 -2.38 -3.98 1.36
CA ALA A 88 -1.39 -4.80 0.66
C ALA A 88 0.03 -4.51 1.17
N ALA A 89 0.40 -3.25 1.38
CA ALA A 89 1.70 -2.87 1.93
C ALA A 89 1.92 -3.41 3.35
N ARG A 90 0.87 -3.38 4.20
CA ARG A 90 0.90 -3.98 5.54
C ARG A 90 1.13 -5.48 5.44
N ASP A 91 0.41 -6.17 4.56
CA ASP A 91 0.49 -7.61 4.39
C ASP A 91 1.88 -8.04 3.88
N THR A 92 2.50 -7.26 2.98
CA THR A 92 3.92 -7.43 2.59
C THR A 92 4.85 -7.26 3.79
N ALA A 93 4.67 -6.22 4.60
CA ALA A 93 5.51 -5.98 5.77
C ALA A 93 5.40 -7.13 6.80
N LEU A 94 4.19 -7.61 7.07
CA LEU A 94 3.94 -8.79 7.91
C LEU A 94 4.61 -10.05 7.35
N GLY A 95 4.58 -10.25 6.02
CA GLY A 95 5.28 -11.34 5.36
C GLY A 95 6.79 -11.32 5.60
N VAL A 96 7.41 -10.14 5.61
CA VAL A 96 8.84 -9.98 5.93
C VAL A 96 9.13 -10.26 7.41
N LEU A 97 8.21 -9.88 8.30
CA LEU A 97 8.31 -10.11 9.75
C LEU A 97 8.15 -11.58 10.12
N ARG A 98 7.61 -12.44 9.23
CA ARG A 98 7.50 -13.90 9.42
C ARG A 98 6.89 -14.31 10.76
N GLY A 99 5.86 -13.58 11.21
CA GLY A 99 5.15 -13.88 12.46
C GLY A 99 5.81 -13.32 13.72
N ALA A 100 6.82 -12.44 13.62
CA ALA A 100 7.30 -11.68 14.77
C ALA A 100 6.13 -10.93 15.45
N PRO A 101 6.15 -10.78 16.79
CA PRO A 101 5.06 -10.15 17.56
C PRO A 101 5.09 -8.64 17.39
N VAL A 102 4.75 -8.17 16.19
CA VAL A 102 4.71 -6.76 15.81
C VAL A 102 3.37 -6.51 15.14
N ALA A 103 2.54 -5.65 15.74
CA ALA A 103 1.35 -5.14 15.09
C ALA A 103 1.76 -4.11 14.03
N VAL A 104 1.28 -4.25 12.80
CA VAL A 104 1.62 -3.34 11.70
C VAL A 104 0.38 -2.62 11.19
N ASP A 105 0.46 -1.30 11.09
CA ASP A 105 -0.51 -0.45 10.39
C ASP A 105 0.19 0.41 9.34
N VAL A 106 -0.59 0.89 8.36
CA VAL A 106 -0.06 1.66 7.23
C VAL A 106 -0.89 2.91 7.01
N ILE A 107 -0.23 4.03 6.75
CA ILE A 107 -0.85 5.29 6.35
C ILE A 107 -0.24 5.77 5.04
N CYS A 108 -1.07 5.90 4.02
CA CYS A 108 -0.74 6.47 2.73
C CYS A 108 -1.10 7.97 2.73
N ILE A 109 -0.14 8.82 2.39
CA ILE A 109 -0.35 10.26 2.21
C ILE A 109 -0.05 10.70 0.77
N ASP A 110 -0.65 11.80 0.34
CA ASP A 110 -0.23 12.50 -0.88
C ASP A 110 0.88 13.53 -0.59
N ARG A 111 1.25 14.32 -1.60
CA ARG A 111 2.28 15.38 -1.46
C ARG A 111 1.79 16.59 -0.66
N ALA A 112 0.48 16.82 -0.59
CA ALA A 112 -0.13 17.88 0.20
C ALA A 112 -0.25 17.49 1.70
N GLY A 113 0.05 16.23 2.05
CA GLY A 113 -0.10 15.70 3.40
C GLY A 113 -1.50 15.16 3.69
N THR A 114 -2.38 15.10 2.69
CA THR A 114 -3.70 14.49 2.81
C THR A 114 -3.54 13.00 2.97
N ILE A 115 -4.29 12.40 3.90
CA ILE A 115 -4.34 10.95 4.02
C ILE A 115 -5.27 10.42 2.94
N VAL A 116 -4.69 9.61 2.07
CA VAL A 116 -5.36 9.03 0.92
C VAL A 116 -5.67 7.54 1.10
N GLY A 117 -5.13 6.92 2.14
CA GLY A 117 -5.47 5.55 2.51
C GLY A 117 -4.89 5.13 3.85
N ARG A 118 -5.54 4.18 4.51
CA ARG A 118 -5.12 3.60 5.78
C ARG A 118 -5.39 2.10 5.82
N ALA A 119 -4.61 1.39 6.62
CA ALA A 119 -4.89 0.01 6.98
C ALA A 119 -4.68 -0.16 8.48
N ASP A 120 -5.72 -0.64 9.15
CA ASP A 120 -5.71 -0.82 10.60
C ASP A 120 -4.63 -1.81 11.06
N PRO A 121 -4.17 -1.67 12.32
CA PRO A 121 -3.17 -2.56 12.89
C PRO A 121 -3.59 -4.02 12.78
N ARG A 122 -2.67 -4.86 12.28
CA ARG A 122 -2.79 -6.32 12.40
C ARG A 122 -1.52 -6.88 13.03
N GLY A 123 -1.69 -7.73 14.05
CA GLY A 123 -0.61 -8.54 14.62
C GLY A 123 -0.28 -9.75 13.74
N PRO A 124 0.71 -10.57 14.13
CA PRO A 124 0.84 -11.90 13.55
C PRO A 124 -0.49 -12.64 13.75
N ARG A 125 -0.97 -13.34 12.70
CA ARG A 125 -2.13 -14.22 12.83
C ARG A 125 -1.82 -15.20 13.97
N GLU A 126 -2.70 -15.27 14.97
CA GLU A 126 -2.66 -16.36 15.95
C GLU A 126 -2.61 -17.67 15.16
N ARG A 127 -1.60 -18.49 15.45
CA ARG A 127 -1.45 -19.80 14.82
C ARG A 127 -2.42 -20.80 15.45
#